data_AF-A7NP21-F1
#
_entry.id   AF-A7NP21-F1
#
_cell.length_a   1.000
_cell.length_b   1.000
_cell.length_c   1.000
_cell.angle_alpha   90.00
_cell.angle_beta   90.00
_cell.angle_gamma   90.00
#
_symmetry.space_group_name_H-M   'P 1'
#
loop_
_entity.id
_entity.type
_entity.pdbx_description
1 polymer ?
#
loop_
_entity_poly.entity_id
_entity_poly.type
_entity_poly.pdbx_seq_one_letter_code
_entity_poly.pdbx_strand_id
1 'polypeptide(L)'
;MNRPWQRRLIAFGALALGVVYLINPTAGVLELIPDALPVVGNLDEAAATTLIIWGIQAWRQAAATLPPLPYRGNGKAEQTAERNR
;
A
#
# COMPACT_ATOMS: atom_id res chain seq x y z
N MET A 1 -4.42 15.46 -8.05
CA MET A 1 -4.58 14.00 -8.21
C MET A 1 -5.78 13.56 -7.39
N ASN A 2 -6.96 13.49 -8.00
CA ASN A 2 -8.23 13.50 -7.25
C ASN A 2 -8.99 12.17 -7.40
N ARG A 3 -8.40 11.16 -8.08
CA ARG A 3 -9.05 9.88 -8.33
C ARG A 3 -8.50 8.80 -7.37
N PRO A 4 -9.37 8.05 -6.68
CA PRO A 4 -8.95 7.10 -5.64
C PRO A 4 -8.13 5.91 -6.19
N TRP A 5 -8.33 5.54 -7.46
CA TRP A 5 -7.56 4.47 -8.11
C TRP A 5 -6.10 4.85 -8.39
N GLN A 6 -5.81 6.14 -8.66
CA GLN A 6 -4.44 6.62 -8.86
C GLN A 6 -3.63 6.51 -7.57
N ARG A 7 -4.23 6.83 -6.42
CA ARG A 7 -3.59 6.67 -5.10
C ARG A 7 -3.20 5.22 -4.82
N ARG A 8 -4.03 4.26 -5.22
CA ARG A 8 -3.74 2.82 -5.08
C ARG A 8 -2.60 2.36 -5.97
N LEU A 9 -2.57 2.82 -7.22
CA LEU A 9 -1.47 2.50 -8.13
C LEU A 9 -0.15 3.06 -7.62
N ILE A 10 -0.14 4.28 -7.10
CA ILE A 10 1.07 4.90 -6.52
C ILE A 10 1.50 4.16 -5.25
N ALA A 11 0.56 3.83 -4.36
CA ALA A 11 0.86 3.07 -3.14
C ALA A 11 1.42 1.68 -3.47
N PHE A 12 0.85 0.99 -4.47
CA PHE A 12 1.34 -0.29 -4.94
C PHE A 12 2.73 -0.18 -5.57
N GLY A 13 2.96 0.83 -6.42
CA GLY A 13 4.26 1.08 -7.03
C GLY A 13 5.35 1.37 -5.99
N ALA A 14 5.04 2.19 -4.98
CA ALA A 14 5.96 2.49 -3.88
C ALA A 14 6.32 1.23 -3.07
N LEU A 15 5.32 0.38 -2.79
CA LEU A 15 5.52 -0.89 -2.08
C LEU A 15 6.41 -1.85 -2.90
N ALA A 16 6.08 -2.05 -4.18
CA ALA A 16 6.82 -2.95 -5.05
C ALA A 16 8.27 -2.51 -5.23
N LEU A 17 8.50 -1.22 -5.47
CA LEU A 17 9.84 -0.67 -5.63
C LEU A 17 10.67 -0.82 -4.35
N GLY A 18 10.12 -0.43 -3.20
CA GLY A 18 10.86 -0.55 -1.94
C GLY A 18 11.18 -2.00 -1.57
N VAL A 19 10.25 -2.94 -1.80
CA VAL A 19 10.47 -4.36 -1.52
C VAL A 19 11.52 -4.95 -2.46
N VAL A 20 11.45 -4.66 -3.76
CA VAL A 20 12.46 -5.13 -4.73
C VAL A 20 13.84 -4.57 -4.39
N TYR A 21 13.92 -3.30 -3.96
CA TYR A 21 15.15 -2.67 -3.52
C TYR A 21 15.75 -3.34 -2.29
N LEU A 22 14.95 -3.56 -1.24
CA LEU A 22 15.41 -4.20 0.00
C LEU A 22 15.78 -5.67 -0.15
N ILE A 23 15.13 -6.40 -1.06
CA ILE A 23 15.51 -7.79 -1.38
C ILE A 23 16.90 -7.82 -2.06
N ASN A 24 17.32 -6.71 -2.68
CA ASN A 24 18.60 -6.54 -3.35
C ASN A 24 19.03 -7.80 -4.13
N PRO A 25 18.24 -8.24 -5.13
CA PRO A 25 18.50 -9.51 -5.84
C PRO A 25 19.82 -9.50 -6.62
N THR A 26 20.42 -8.32 -6.80
CA THR A 26 21.71 -8.08 -7.43
C THR A 26 22.89 -8.09 -6.46
N ALA A 27 22.67 -8.24 -5.14
CA ALA A 27 23.69 -8.39 -4.09
C ALA A 27 24.89 -7.43 -4.19
N GLY A 28 24.65 -6.17 -4.57
CA GLY A 28 25.70 -5.15 -4.68
C GLY A 28 26.61 -5.23 -5.93
N VAL A 29 26.28 -6.06 -6.93
CA VAL A 29 27.12 -6.26 -8.14
C VAL A 29 27.13 -5.02 -9.08
N LEU A 30 26.23 -4.05 -8.89
CA LEU A 30 26.14 -2.81 -9.69
C LEU A 30 26.32 -1.54 -8.82
N GLU A 31 27.07 -1.61 -7.72
CA GLU A 31 27.33 -0.45 -6.88
C GLU A 31 28.32 0.53 -7.55
N LEU A 32 27.79 1.62 -8.10
CA LEU A 32 28.57 2.77 -8.62
C LEU A 32 29.13 3.64 -7.47
N ILE A 33 28.65 3.46 -6.24
CA ILE A 33 29.05 4.19 -5.03
C ILE A 33 29.36 3.15 -3.94
N PRO A 34 30.50 3.26 -3.22
CA PRO A 34 30.87 2.30 -2.19
C PRO A 34 30.10 2.59 -0.90
N ASP A 35 28.86 2.10 -0.83
CA ASP A 35 27.98 2.22 0.35
C ASP A 35 28.20 1.08 1.38
N ALA A 36 29.14 0.14 1.18
CA ALA A 36 29.40 -0.96 2.13
C ALA A 36 30.16 -0.59 3.43
N LEU A 37 30.12 0.68 3.89
CA LEU A 37 30.76 1.07 5.15
C LEU A 37 29.85 0.76 6.35
N PRO A 38 30.30 -0.08 7.31
CA PRO A 38 29.52 -0.34 8.50
C PRO A 38 29.32 0.98 9.25
N VAL A 39 28.06 1.25 9.67
CA VAL A 39 27.55 2.43 10.40
C VAL A 39 26.88 3.53 9.54
N VAL A 40 27.35 3.83 8.34
CA VAL A 40 26.80 4.95 7.50
C VAL A 40 26.16 4.44 6.20
N GLY A 41 26.48 3.21 5.80
CA GLY A 41 26.29 2.66 4.47
C GLY A 41 25.00 1.88 4.21
N ASN A 42 23.84 2.42 4.57
CA ASN A 42 22.54 1.84 4.18
C ASN A 42 21.42 2.90 4.14
N LEU A 43 21.76 4.13 3.75
CA LEU A 43 20.83 5.26 3.79
C LEU A 43 19.70 5.07 2.78
N ASP A 44 20.02 4.46 1.66
CA ASP A 44 19.14 4.06 0.59
C ASP A 44 18.21 2.90 0.99
N GLU A 45 18.66 1.93 1.77
CA GLU A 45 17.77 0.91 2.38
C GLU A 45 16.83 1.55 3.41
N ALA A 46 17.30 2.53 4.18
CA ALA A 46 16.43 3.29 5.08
C ALA A 46 15.39 4.11 4.31
N ALA A 47 15.76 4.70 3.17
CA ALA A 47 14.85 5.38 2.27
C ALA A 47 13.84 4.41 1.64
N ALA A 48 14.28 3.23 1.19
CA ALA A 48 13.41 2.17 0.66
C ALA A 48 12.43 1.66 1.72
N THR A 49 12.89 1.48 2.96
CA THR A 49 12.03 1.10 4.09
C THR A 49 10.98 2.18 4.37
N THR A 50 11.38 3.45 4.35
CA THR A 50 10.45 4.58 4.52
C THR A 50 9.41 4.62 3.41
N LEU A 51 9.84 4.35 2.17
CA LEU A 51 8.96 4.28 0.99
C LEU A 51 7.90 3.17 1.15
N ILE A 52 8.29 1.99 1.66
CA ILE A 52 7.36 0.89 1.97
C ILE A 52 6.35 1.32 3.02
N ILE A 53 6.81 1.91 4.14
CA ILE A 53 5.94 2.37 5.23
C ILE A 53 4.91 3.37 4.70
N TRP A 54 5.34 4.33 3.87
CA TRP A 54 4.46 5.31 3.24
C TRP A 54 3.48 4.65 2.27
N GLY A 55 3.91 3.67 1.48
CA GLY A 55 3.06 2.90 0.60
C GLY A 55 1.95 2.17 1.36
N ILE A 56 2.28 1.52 2.48
CA ILE A 56 1.30 0.84 3.35
C ILE A 56 0.31 1.85 3.93
N GLN A 57 0.78 2.98 4.44
CA GLN A 57 -0.11 4.01 5.00
C GLN A 57 -1.04 4.61 3.93
N ALA A 58 -0.53 4.90 2.74
CA ALA A 58 -1.32 5.40 1.63
C ALA A 58 -2.40 4.38 1.19
N TRP A 59 -2.05 3.09 1.17
CA TRP A 59 -3.00 2.02 0.88
C TRP A 59 -4.13 1.93 1.92
N ARG A 60 -3.80 2.00 3.21
CA ARG A 60 -4.78 2.00 4.32
C ARG A 60 -5.74 3.20 4.22
N GLN A 61 -5.23 4.38 3.93
CA GLN A 61 -6.06 5.58 3.79
C GLN A 61 -6.94 5.54 2.53
N ALA A 62 -6.47 4.95 1.44
CA ALA A 62 -7.27 4.77 0.23
C ALA A 62 -8.49 3.85 0.43
N ALA A 63 -8.46 2.96 1.43
CA ALA A 63 -9.62 2.18 1.83
C ALA A 63 -10.64 3.02 2.62
N ALA A 64 -10.17 3.90 3.52
CA ALA A 64 -11.01 4.79 4.30
C ALA A 64 -11.71 5.89 3.46
N THR A 65 -11.12 6.27 2.32
CA THR A 65 -11.73 7.25 1.40
C THR A 65 -12.80 6.68 0.47
N LEU A 66 -13.04 5.37 0.47
CA LEU A 66 -14.14 4.81 -0.31
C LEU A 66 -15.48 5.12 0.38
N PRO A 67 -16.54 5.44 -0.38
CA PRO A 67 -17.87 5.51 0.20
C PRO A 67 -18.23 4.15 0.83
N PRO A 68 -18.97 4.13 1.96
CA PRO A 68 -19.44 2.89 2.54
C PRO A 68 -20.19 2.09 1.47
N LEU A 69 -19.85 0.82 1.33
CA LEU A 69 -20.56 -0.06 0.40
C LEU A 69 -22.04 -0.06 0.80
N PRO A 70 -22.97 0.05 -0.16
CA PRO A 70 -24.38 -0.04 0.15
C PRO A 70 -24.62 -1.36 0.89
N TYR A 71 -25.14 -1.26 2.11
CA TYR A 71 -25.49 -2.42 2.92
C TYR A 71 -26.50 -3.23 2.11
N ARG A 72 -26.08 -4.38 1.58
CA ARG A 72 -26.97 -5.32 0.92
C ARG A 72 -27.74 -6.02 2.02
N GLY A 73 -28.80 -5.37 2.49
CA GLY A 73 -29.75 -5.96 3.42
C GLY A 73 -30.17 -7.32 2.89
N ASN A 74 -30.03 -8.36 3.70
CA ASN A 74 -30.62 -9.64 3.40
C ASN A 74 -32.13 -9.41 3.31
N GLY A 75 -32.75 -9.67 2.16
CA GLY A 75 -34.19 -9.42 1.91
C GLY A 75 -35.16 -10.12 2.89
N LYS A 76 -34.64 -10.85 3.89
CA LYS A 76 -35.40 -11.41 5.00
C LYS A 76 -36.05 -10.33 5.87
N ALA A 77 -35.42 -9.15 6.03
CA ALA A 77 -35.98 -8.08 6.86
C ALA A 77 -37.23 -7.44 6.22
N GLU A 78 -37.20 -7.21 4.90
CA GLU A 78 -38.34 -6.71 4.12
C GLU A 78 -39.47 -7.74 4.03
N GLN A 79 -39.14 -9.00 3.76
CA GLN A 79 -40.13 -10.08 3.67
C GLN A 79 -40.86 -10.35 5.01
N THR A 80 -40.19 -10.12 6.14
CA THR A 80 -40.83 -10.29 7.46
C THR A 80 -41.75 -9.12 7.80
N ALA A 81 -41.47 -7.92 7.28
CA ALA A 81 -42.33 -6.74 7.48
C ALA A 81 -43.59 -6.78 6.60
N GLU A 82 -43.51 -7.31 5.38
CA GLU A 82 -44.67 -7.52 4.51
C GLU A 82 -45.56 -8.69 4.95
N ARG A 83 -44.98 -9.73 5.53
CA ARG A 83 -45.73 -10.90 6.03
C ARG A 83 -46.62 -10.59 7.24
N ASN A 84 -46.34 -9.49 7.95
CA ASN A 84 -47.05 -9.07 9.15
C ASN A 84 -47.99 -7.85 8.93
N ARG A 85 -48.20 -7.43 7.68
CA ARG A 85 -49.23 -6.45 7.30
C ARG A 85 -50.44 -7.16 6.69
#